data_AF-A0A2S8GN72-F1
#
_entry.id   AF-A0A2S8GN72-F1
#
_cell.length_a   1.000
_cell.length_b   1.000
_cell.length_c   1.000
_cell.angle_alpha   90.00
_cell.angle_beta   90.00
_cell.angle_gamma   90.00
#
_symmetry.space_group_name_H-M   'P 1'
#
loop_
_entity.id
_entity.type
_entity.pdbx_description
1 polymer ?
#
loop_
_entity_poly.entity_id
_entity_poly.type
_entity_poly.pdbx_seq_one_letter_code
_entity_poly.pdbx_strand_id
1 'polypeptide(L)'
;MTILILLLWVVALGLGIASLVYFIMVLIRMFQNDESTLGIICIVLTFCVGIGPLVTFIMGWVKMDKLQTQAIMPKWTTYIVAQFVLTIIIFALAAVAGANAQ
;
A
#
# COMPACT_ATOMS: atom_id res chain seq x y z
N MET A 1 -24.86 -4.47 -11.92
CA MET A 1 -24.03 -3.83 -10.87
C MET A 1 -23.05 -4.79 -10.20
N THR A 2 -23.46 -6.01 -9.84
CA THR A 2 -22.61 -6.97 -9.12
C THR A 2 -21.33 -7.36 -9.88
N ILE A 3 -21.42 -7.63 -11.19
CA ILE A 3 -20.24 -7.97 -12.03
C ILE A 3 -19.23 -6.83 -12.09
N LEU A 4 -19.69 -5.57 -12.19
CA LEU A 4 -18.81 -4.40 -12.19
C LEU A 4 -18.06 -4.27 -10.85
N ILE A 5 -18.75 -4.45 -9.73
CA ILE A 5 -18.15 -4.41 -8.39
C ILE A 5 -17.08 -5.51 -8.26
N LEU A 6 -17.35 -6.72 -8.75
CA LEU A 6 -16.36 -7.81 -8.76
C LEU A 6 -15.11 -7.46 -9.58
N LEU A 7 -15.26 -6.84 -10.75
CA LEU A 7 -14.11 -6.39 -11.55
C LEU A 7 -13.27 -5.34 -10.82
N LEU A 8 -13.90 -4.40 -10.11
CA LEU A 8 -13.18 -3.39 -9.32
C LEU A 8 -12.41 -4.01 -8.15
N TRP A 9 -12.93 -5.07 -7.52
CA TRP A 9 -12.20 -5.83 -6.50
C TRP A 9 -10.95 -6.52 -7.05
N VAL A 10 -11.00 -7.04 -8.28
CA VAL A 10 -9.82 -7.62 -8.95
C VAL A 10 -8.75 -6.55 -9.19
N VAL A 11 -9.15 -5.36 -9.63
CA VAL A 11 -8.23 -4.23 -9.80
C VAL A 11 -7.62 -3.81 -8.46
N ALA A 12 -8.44 -3.73 -7.40
CA ALA A 12 -7.97 -3.41 -6.05
C ALA A 12 -6.96 -4.44 -5.52
N LEU A 13 -7.15 -5.71 -5.84
CA LEU A 13 -6.20 -6.77 -5.49
C LEU A 13 -4.88 -6.57 -6.23
N GLY A 14 -4.92 -6.24 -7.53
CA GLY A 14 -3.72 -5.94 -8.32
C GLY A 14 -2.93 -4.75 -7.78
N LEU A 15 -3.61 -3.67 -7.38
CA LEU A 15 -2.99 -2.51 -6.73
C LEU A 15 -2.41 -2.85 -5.36
N GLY A 16 -3.06 -3.73 -4.60
CA GLY A 16 -2.55 -4.25 -3.33
C GLY A 16 -1.23 -5.02 -3.50
N ILE A 17 -1.14 -5.88 -4.52
CA ILE A 17 0.09 -6.59 -4.87
C ILE A 17 1.19 -5.60 -5.27
N ALA A 18 0.87 -4.63 -6.11
CA ALA A 18 1.84 -3.59 -6.50
C ALA A 18 2.37 -2.84 -5.26
N SER A 19 1.49 -2.43 -4.35
CA SER A 19 1.87 -1.77 -3.09
C SER A 19 2.80 -2.65 -2.24
N LEU A 20 2.55 -3.96 -2.18
CA LEU A 20 3.42 -4.90 -1.47
C LEU A 20 4.81 -4.99 -2.10
N VAL A 21 4.91 -4.96 -3.43
CA VAL A 21 6.21 -4.94 -4.13
C VAL A 21 7.01 -3.67 -3.77
N TYR A 22 6.36 -2.50 -3.75
CA TYR A 22 7.04 -1.27 -3.35
C TYR A 22 7.47 -1.28 -1.87
N PHE A 23 6.65 -1.85 -0.99
CA PHE A 23 7.02 -2.07 0.40
C PHE A 23 8.30 -2.92 0.53
N ILE A 24 8.39 -4.04 -0.20
CA ILE A 24 9.58 -4.89 -0.21
C ILE A 24 10.79 -4.15 -0.80
N MET A 25 10.61 -3.36 -1.87
CA MET A 25 11.70 -2.55 -2.42
C MET A 25 12.28 -1.58 -1.39
N VAL A 26 11.44 -0.95 -0.56
CA VAL A 26 11.91 -0.06 0.52
C VAL A 26 12.64 -0.85 1.59
N LEU A 27 12.17 -2.03 1.98
CA LEU A 27 12.89 -2.90 2.93
C LEU A 27 14.26 -3.32 2.39
N ILE A 28 14.36 -3.69 1.11
CA ILE A 28 15.64 -4.01 0.46
C ILE A 28 16.58 -2.80 0.55
N ARG A 29 16.07 -1.58 0.28
CA ARG A 29 16.87 -0.35 0.42
C ARG A 29 17.32 -0.10 1.86
N MET A 30 16.51 -0.44 2.87
CA MET A 30 16.91 -0.36 4.28
C MET A 30 18.06 -1.32 4.61
N PHE A 31 18.00 -2.56 4.12
CA PHE A 31 19.09 -3.52 4.29
C PHE A 31 20.36 -3.15 3.52
N GLN A 32 20.22 -2.49 2.36
CA GLN A 32 21.36 -2.06 1.54
C GLN A 32 22.11 -0.82 2.08
N ASN A 33 21.52 -0.08 3.03
CA ASN A 33 22.09 1.17 3.57
C ASN A 33 22.39 1.09 5.08
N ASP A 34 22.76 -0.12 5.56
CA ASP A 34 23.12 -0.42 6.95
C ASP A 34 22.03 -0.09 8.01
N GLU A 35 20.77 0.03 7.58
CA GLU A 35 19.61 0.25 8.46
C GLU A 35 18.85 -1.08 8.70
N SER A 36 19.60 -2.17 8.86
CA SER A 36 19.10 -3.53 9.04
C SER A 36 18.16 -3.66 10.23
N THR A 37 18.46 -2.96 11.32
CA THR A 37 17.63 -2.91 12.54
C THR A 37 16.24 -2.36 12.23
N LEU A 38 16.16 -1.27 11.45
CA LEU A 38 14.88 -0.68 11.03
C LEU A 38 14.12 -1.62 10.10
N GLY A 39 14.81 -2.29 9.17
CA GLY A 39 14.21 -3.30 8.29
C GLY A 39 13.58 -4.46 9.06
N ILE A 40 14.29 -5.01 10.05
CA ILE A 40 13.80 -6.10 10.90
C ILE A 40 12.61 -5.64 11.74
N ILE A 41 12.70 -4.46 12.39
CA ILE A 41 11.59 -3.89 13.17
C ILE A 41 10.34 -3.75 12.31
N CYS A 42 10.48 -3.25 11.08
CA CYS A 42 9.38 -3.10 10.14
C CYS A 42 8.74 -4.43 9.75
N ILE A 43 9.53 -5.47 9.52
CA ILE A 43 9.03 -6.82 9.23
C ILE A 43 8.27 -7.38 10.43
N VAL A 44 8.85 -7.32 11.62
CA VAL A 44 8.21 -7.81 12.85
C VAL A 44 6.89 -7.06 13.11
N LEU A 45 6.88 -5.73 12.99
CA LEU A 45 5.66 -4.92 13.12
C LEU A 45 4.61 -5.24 12.04
N THR A 46 5.04 -5.66 10.85
CA THR A 46 4.13 -6.08 9.78
C THR A 46 3.40 -7.36 10.16
N PHE A 47 4.12 -8.36 10.69
CA PHE A 47 3.52 -9.65 11.04
C PHE A 47 2.81 -9.68 12.40
N CYS A 48 3.29 -8.91 13.38
CA CYS A 48 2.72 -8.93 14.73
C CYS A 48 1.54 -7.96 14.93
N VAL A 49 1.57 -6.80 14.26
CA VAL A 49 0.60 -5.72 14.52
C VAL A 49 -0.03 -5.17 13.23
N GLY A 50 0.50 -5.55 12.05
CA GLY A 50 -0.01 -5.07 10.75
C GLY A 50 0.33 -3.62 10.42
N ILE A 51 1.00 -2.89 11.32
CA ILE A 51 1.40 -1.48 11.14
C ILE A 51 2.79 -1.30 10.54
N GLY A 52 3.54 -2.38 10.36
CA GLY A 52 4.88 -2.31 9.74
C GLY A 52 4.93 -1.64 8.35
N PRO A 53 3.95 -1.81 7.45
CA PRO A 53 3.89 -1.06 6.18
C PRO A 53 3.81 0.45 6.38
N LEU A 54 3.04 0.90 7.39
CA LEU A 54 2.90 2.32 7.72
C LEU A 54 4.22 2.88 8.25
N VAL A 55 4.88 2.16 9.17
CA VAL A 55 6.18 2.57 9.71
C VAL A 55 7.24 2.62 8.61
N THR A 56 7.26 1.64 7.72
CA THR A 56 8.20 1.59 6.58
C THR A 56 7.97 2.74 5.61
N PHE A 57 6.70 3.07 5.37
CA PHE A 57 6.32 4.22 4.55
C PHE A 57 6.83 5.52 5.15
N ILE A 58 6.56 5.78 6.44
CA ILE A 58 7.04 6.98 7.13
C ILE A 58 8.57 7.04 7.13
N MET A 59 9.23 5.95 7.54
CA MET A 59 10.69 5.92 7.67
C MET A 59 11.41 6.06 6.33
N GLY A 60 10.86 5.50 5.26
CA GLY A 60 11.48 5.66 3.95
C GLY A 60 11.21 7.03 3.29
N TRP A 61 10.22 7.80 3.75
CA TRP A 61 10.08 9.23 3.43
C TRP A 61 11.04 10.08 4.26
N VAL A 62 11.14 9.81 5.57
CA VAL A 62 12.03 10.55 6.48
C VAL A 62 13.51 10.36 6.10
N LYS A 63 13.90 9.13 5.73
CA LYS A 63 15.27 8.80 5.34
C LYS A 63 15.44 8.70 3.82
N MET A 64 14.65 9.47 3.05
CA MET A 64 14.60 9.35 1.59
C MET A 64 15.97 9.52 0.92
N ASP A 65 16.78 10.47 1.39
CA ASP A 65 18.11 10.72 0.84
C ASP A 65 19.10 9.61 1.20
N LYS A 66 19.05 9.12 2.44
CA LYS A 66 19.91 8.04 2.93
C LYS A 66 19.59 6.70 2.26
N LEU A 67 18.31 6.42 2.02
CA LEU A 67 17.86 5.14 1.45
C LEU A 67 17.78 5.17 -0.09
N GLN A 68 18.04 6.32 -0.72
CA GLN A 68 17.89 6.55 -2.16
C GLN A 68 16.51 6.13 -2.70
N THR A 69 15.46 6.38 -1.92
CA THR A 69 14.08 5.96 -2.22
C THR A 69 13.28 7.03 -2.96
N GLN A 70 13.92 8.11 -3.44
CA GLN A 70 13.29 9.24 -4.12
C GLN A 70 12.42 8.84 -5.33
N ALA A 71 12.81 7.80 -6.07
CA ALA A 71 12.03 7.30 -7.21
C ALA A 71 10.96 6.25 -6.83
N ILE A 72 11.08 5.63 -5.65
CA ILE A 72 10.25 4.51 -5.18
C ILE A 72 9.07 5.04 -4.38
N MET A 73 9.32 5.99 -3.48
CA MET A 73 8.31 6.51 -2.55
C MET A 73 7.13 7.21 -3.22
N PRO A 74 7.33 8.12 -4.19
CA PRO A 74 6.21 8.75 -4.89
C PRO A 74 5.33 7.73 -5.62
N LYS A 75 5.94 6.72 -6.24
CA LYS A 75 5.21 5.62 -6.89
C LYS A 75 4.40 4.84 -5.86
N TRP A 76 5.01 4.47 -4.74
CA TRP A 76 4.28 3.74 -3.71
C TRP A 76 3.07 4.55 -3.20
N THR A 77 3.24 5.85 -2.97
CA THR A 77 2.15 6.75 -2.59
C THR A 77 1.03 6.79 -3.63
N THR A 78 1.33 6.83 -4.94
CA THR A 78 0.27 6.84 -5.97
C THR A 78 -0.54 5.55 -5.98
N TYR A 79 0.08 4.38 -5.74
CA TYR A 79 -0.65 3.13 -5.60
C TYR A 79 -1.55 3.12 -4.35
N ILE A 80 -1.07 3.64 -3.23
CA ILE A 80 -1.87 3.77 -2.00
C ILE A 80 -3.07 4.70 -2.24
N VAL A 81 -2.85 5.86 -2.84
CA VAL A 81 -3.93 6.82 -3.15
C VAL A 81 -4.94 6.23 -4.14
N ALA A 82 -4.47 5.55 -5.19
CA ALA A 82 -5.34 4.86 -6.14
C ALA A 82 -6.21 3.79 -5.44
N GLN A 83 -5.63 3.05 -4.49
CA GLN A 83 -6.34 2.06 -3.70
C GLN A 83 -7.44 2.70 -2.84
N PHE A 84 -7.16 3.83 -2.19
CA PHE A 84 -8.17 4.56 -1.41
C PHE A 84 -9.32 5.06 -2.28
N VAL A 85 -8.99 5.69 -3.42
CA VAL A 85 -10.00 6.18 -4.37
C VAL A 85 -10.87 5.03 -4.88
N LEU A 86 -10.26 3.92 -5.29
CA LEU A 86 -10.97 2.75 -5.77
C LEU A 86 -11.89 2.15 -4.69
N THR A 87 -11.42 2.09 -3.45
CA THR A 87 -12.21 1.62 -2.30
C THR A 87 -13.44 2.50 -2.08
N ILE A 88 -13.28 3.82 -2.11
CA ILE A 88 -14.39 4.78 -1.98
C ILE A 88 -15.42 4.56 -3.10
N ILE A 89 -14.96 4.39 -4.34
CA ILE A 89 -15.84 4.13 -5.49
C ILE A 89 -16.62 2.83 -5.31
N ILE A 90 -15.96 1.75 -4.86
CA ILE A 90 -16.61 0.47 -4.59
C ILE A 90 -17.71 0.63 -3.52
N PHE A 91 -17.42 1.32 -2.42
CA PHE A 91 -18.40 1.59 -1.35
C PHE A 91 -19.58 2.42 -1.85
N ALA A 92 -19.32 3.48 -2.61
CA ALA A 92 -20.37 4.32 -3.19
C ALA A 92 -21.27 3.53 -4.15
N LEU A 93 -20.66 2.73 -5.05
CA LEU A 93 -21.40 1.88 -5.98
C LEU A 93 -22.21 0.79 -5.27
N ALA A 94 -21.67 0.21 -4.18
CA ALA A 94 -22.39 -0.77 -3.37
C ALA A 94 -23.59 -0.15 -2.65
N ALA A 95 -23.46 1.07 -2.11
CA ALA A 95 -24.56 1.80 -1.49
C ALA A 95 -25.68 2.10 -2.49
N VAL A 96 -25.33 2.55 -3.70
CA VAL A 96 -26.31 2.75 -4.80
C VAL A 96 -26.94 1.42 -5.23
N ALA A 97 -26.22 0.30 -5.14
CA ALA A 97 -26.75 -1.03 -5.49
C ALA A 97 -27.87 -1.44 -4.54
N GLY A 98 -27.63 -1.24 -3.24
CA GLY A 98 -28.60 -1.54 -2.19
C GLY A 98 -29.83 -0.65 -2.27
N ALA A 99 -29.65 0.64 -2.57
CA ALA A 99 -30.76 1.59 -2.73
C ALA A 99 -31.70 1.24 -3.91
N ASN A 100 -31.17 0.69 -5.01
CA ASN A 100 -31.95 0.28 -6.18
C ASN A 100 -32.56 -1.14 -6.06
N ALA A 101 -32.28 -1.86 -4.97
CA ALA A 101 -32.83 -3.20 -4.71
C ALA A 101 -34.05 -3.18 -3.76
N GLN A 102 -34.40 -1.99 -3.23
CA GLN A 102 -35.65 -1.72 -2.50
C GLN A 102 -36.71 -1.19 -3.46
#